data_AF-A0A4W6D3W2-F1
#
_entry.id   AF-A0A4W6D3W2-F1
#
_cell.length_a   1.000
_cell.length_b   1.000
_cell.length_c   1.000
_cell.angle_alpha   90.00
_cell.angle_beta   90.00
_cell.angle_gamma   90.00
#
_symmetry.space_group_name_H-M   'P 1'
#
loop_
_entity.id
_entity.type
_entity.pdbx_description
1 polymer ?
#
loop_
_entity_poly.entity_id
_entity_poly.type
_entity_poly.pdbx_seq_one_letter_code
_entity_poly.pdbx_strand_id
1 'polypeptide(L)'
;MRSLLPLLCLVLAWTKGAGASDHSLPFMVYLDQDHLVCLKWGFDNPQGTITLKVLINTTGWIGFGFSPNGGMAGADIIMGGLGPSGIYFAVSHYHIE
;
A
#
# COMPACT_ATOMS: atom_id res chain seq x y z
N MET A 1 -38.20 -34.76 26.36
CA MET A 1 -37.77 -34.81 24.94
C MET A 1 -38.60 -33.76 24.20
N ARG A 2 -38.07 -32.60 23.81
CA ARG A 2 -37.19 -32.44 22.64
C ARG A 2 -36.32 -31.19 22.84
N SER A 3 -35.02 -31.41 22.71
CA SER A 3 -33.93 -30.44 22.77
C SER A 3 -34.13 -29.35 21.72
N LEU A 4 -34.04 -28.08 22.12
CA LEU A 4 -33.94 -26.92 21.23
C LEU A 4 -32.47 -26.46 21.06
N LEU A 5 -31.49 -27.31 21.39
CA LEU A 5 -30.11 -27.18 20.91
C LEU A 5 -30.02 -27.85 19.54
N PRO A 6 -30.06 -27.09 18.43
CA PRO A 6 -28.85 -27.09 17.62
C PRO A 6 -28.52 -25.76 16.93
N LEU A 7 -29.22 -24.66 17.22
CA LEU A 7 -29.08 -23.43 16.40
C LEU A 7 -28.04 -22.41 16.92
N LEU A 8 -27.26 -22.74 17.95
CA LEU A 8 -26.28 -21.82 18.55
C LEU A 8 -24.82 -22.07 18.09
N CYS A 9 -24.54 -23.09 17.28
CA CYS A 9 -23.16 -23.53 17.02
C CYS A 9 -22.50 -23.01 15.73
N LEU A 10 -23.11 -22.09 14.98
CA LEU A 10 -22.55 -21.62 13.69
C LEU A 10 -22.06 -20.16 13.67
N VAL A 11 -21.72 -19.57 14.82
CA VAL A 11 -21.21 -18.17 14.88
C VAL A 11 -19.84 -18.05 15.53
N LEU A 12 -18.99 -19.09 15.43
CA LEU A 12 -17.58 -18.98 15.80
C LEU A 12 -16.68 -19.62 14.74
N ALA A 13 -16.97 -19.38 13.45
CA ALA A 13 -15.90 -19.43 12.46
C ALA A 13 -14.99 -18.23 12.75
N TRP A 14 -13.85 -18.52 13.38
CA TRP A 14 -12.83 -17.56 13.75
C TRP A 14 -12.58 -16.53 12.64
N THR A 15 -12.79 -15.25 12.93
CA THR A 15 -12.19 -14.19 12.12
C THR A 15 -10.68 -14.17 12.41
N LYS A 16 -9.93 -15.13 11.87
CA LYS A 16 -8.48 -14.99 11.73
C LYS A 16 -8.20 -14.05 10.57
N GLY A 17 -8.49 -12.78 10.82
CA GLY A 17 -8.07 -11.66 10.02
C GLY A 17 -7.61 -10.55 10.95
N ALA A 18 -6.76 -10.89 11.92
CA ALA A 18 -6.00 -9.89 12.64
C ALA A 18 -5.15 -9.19 11.58
N GLY A 19 -5.50 -7.94 11.25
CA GLY A 19 -4.68 -7.10 10.40
C GLY A 19 -3.28 -7.09 10.99
N ALA A 20 -2.34 -7.73 10.31
CA ALA A 20 -0.95 -7.70 10.71
C ALA A 20 -0.55 -6.22 10.72
N SER A 21 -0.38 -5.65 11.91
CA SER A 21 0.28 -4.37 12.07
C SER A 21 1.68 -4.56 11.52
N ASP A 22 1.93 -3.96 10.36
CA ASP A 22 3.24 -3.99 9.73
C ASP A 22 4.18 -3.09 10.55
N HIS A 23 4.69 -3.63 11.66
CA HIS A 23 5.57 -2.91 12.59
C HIS A 23 6.85 -2.40 11.91
N SER A 24 7.17 -2.91 10.72
CA SER A 24 8.31 -2.44 9.92
C SER A 24 8.03 -1.11 9.19
N LEU A 25 6.77 -0.69 9.07
CA LEU A 25 6.35 0.55 8.39
C LEU A 25 5.60 1.49 9.34
N PRO A 26 6.27 2.07 10.35
CA PRO A 26 5.62 2.85 11.41
C PRO A 26 5.15 4.23 10.94
N PHE A 27 5.64 4.74 9.81
CA PHE A 27 5.31 6.06 9.31
C PHE A 27 4.25 5.98 8.20
N MET A 28 3.35 6.96 8.14
CA MET A 28 2.34 7.04 7.10
C MET A 28 1.91 8.47 6.79
N VAL A 29 1.50 8.70 5.54
CA VAL A 29 0.91 9.96 5.07
C VAL A 29 -0.09 9.68 3.95
N TYR A 30 -1.14 10.50 3.83
CA TYR A 30 -2.01 10.53 2.65
C TYR A 30 -1.48 11.57 1.67
N LEU A 31 -1.32 11.19 0.40
CA LEU A 31 -0.75 12.03 -0.65
C LEU A 31 -1.81 12.87 -1.39
N ASP A 32 -3.08 12.66 -1.05
CA ASP A 32 -4.24 13.30 -1.64
C ASP A 32 -5.21 13.80 -0.55
N GLN A 33 -6.09 14.74 -0.91
CA GLN A 33 -7.05 15.34 0.03
C GLN A 33 -8.15 14.37 0.46
N ASP A 34 -8.49 13.41 -0.40
CA ASP A 34 -9.57 12.45 -0.18
C ASP A 34 -9.11 11.21 0.60
N HIS A 35 -7.82 11.15 0.97
CA HIS A 35 -7.20 10.04 1.70
C HIS A 35 -7.31 8.69 0.97
N LEU A 36 -7.25 8.70 -0.36
CA LEU A 36 -7.32 7.50 -1.21
C LEU A 36 -5.94 6.92 -1.54
N VAL A 37 -4.87 7.70 -1.35
CA VAL A 37 -3.49 7.31 -1.65
C VAL A 37 -2.65 7.38 -0.38
N CYS A 38 -2.50 6.24 0.28
CA CYS A 38 -1.75 6.12 1.52
C CYS A 38 -0.32 5.65 1.24
N LEU A 39 0.68 6.46 1.58
CA LEU A 39 2.09 6.05 1.61
C LEU A 39 2.44 5.63 3.03
N LYS A 40 2.99 4.42 3.19
CA LYS A 40 3.64 3.95 4.41
C LYS A 40 5.12 3.71 4.17
N TRP A 41 5.94 3.98 5.19
CA TRP A 41 7.36 3.67 5.11
C TRP A 41 7.99 3.32 6.45
N GLY A 42 9.16 2.71 6.36
CA GLY A 42 10.07 2.44 7.47
C GLY A 42 11.46 2.13 6.95
N PHE A 43 12.42 1.94 7.86
CA PHE A 43 13.81 1.71 7.51
C PHE A 43 14.47 0.77 8.51
N ASP A 44 15.42 -0.03 8.04
CA ASP A 44 16.12 -1.03 8.87
C ASP A 44 16.99 -0.37 9.94
N ASN A 45 17.59 0.78 9.59
CA ASN A 45 18.37 1.65 10.46
C ASN A 45 18.46 3.06 9.83
N PRO A 46 18.93 4.10 10.54
CA PRO A 46 18.93 5.49 10.05
C PRO A 46 19.70 5.75 8.75
N GLN A 47 20.59 4.85 8.34
CA GLN A 47 21.41 4.94 7.12
C GLN A 47 21.12 3.78 6.16
N GLY A 48 20.09 3.00 6.44
CA GLY A 48 19.75 1.78 5.71
C GLY A 48 18.73 1.99 4.60
N THR A 49 18.19 0.88 4.12
CA THR A 49 17.15 0.87 3.10
C THR A 49 15.84 1.37 3.66
N ILE A 50 15.19 2.29 2.93
CA ILE A 50 13.80 2.67 3.20
C ILE A 50 12.89 1.73 2.42
N THR A 51 11.98 1.07 3.13
CA THR A 51 10.90 0.30 2.50
C THR A 51 9.67 1.19 2.37
N LEU A 52 9.11 1.26 1.17
CA LEU A 52 7.93 2.04 0.84
C LEU A 52 6.76 1.12 0.48
N LYS A 53 5.56 1.48 0.90
CA LYS A 53 4.32 0.79 0.53
C LYS A 53 3.25 1.81 0.20
N VAL A 54 2.77 1.80 -1.04
CA VAL A 54 1.65 2.62 -1.48
C VAL A 54 0.39 1.76 -1.47
N LEU A 55 -0.63 2.21 -0.74
CA LEU A 55 -1.95 1.60 -0.69
C LEU A 55 -2.93 2.51 -1.42
N ILE A 56 -3.54 1.96 -2.47
CA ILE A 56 -4.49 2.67 -3.34
C ILE A 56 -5.48 1.65 -3.92
N ASN A 57 -6.72 2.08 -4.12
CA ASN A 57 -7.70 1.31 -4.89
C ASN A 57 -7.78 1.89 -6.31
N THR A 58 -7.23 1.19 -7.31
CA THR A 58 -7.21 1.65 -8.70
C THR A 58 -7.36 0.47 -9.66
N THR A 59 -7.99 0.71 -10.81
CA THR A 59 -8.01 -0.20 -11.97
C THR A 59 -6.99 0.19 -13.03
N GLY A 60 -6.31 1.33 -12.86
CA GLY A 60 -5.31 1.87 -13.78
C GLY A 60 -3.90 1.75 -13.21
N TRP A 61 -3.17 2.86 -13.30
CA TRP A 61 -1.78 2.99 -12.87
C TRP A 61 -1.61 4.16 -11.90
N ILE A 62 -0.54 4.10 -11.12
CA ILE A 62 -0.06 5.14 -10.22
C ILE A 62 1.42 5.39 -10.53
N GLY A 63 1.81 6.66 -10.49
CA GLY A 63 3.21 7.09 -10.46
C GLY A 63 3.46 7.87 -9.19
N PHE A 64 4.50 7.52 -8.45
CA PHE A 64 4.97 8.30 -7.30
C PHE A 64 6.49 8.40 -7.35
N GLY A 65 7.06 9.46 -6.81
CA GLY A 65 8.49 9.67 -6.91
C GLY A 65 9.03 10.72 -5.97
N PHE A 66 10.34 10.90 -6.03
CA PHE A 66 11.08 11.89 -5.25
C PHE A 66 11.68 12.93 -6.18
N SER A 67 11.58 14.20 -5.80
CA SER A 67 12.25 15.28 -6.50
C SER A 67 12.66 16.38 -5.54
N PRO A 68 13.64 17.23 -5.92
CA PRO A 68 14.10 18.32 -5.05
C PRO A 68 13.03 19.39 -4.76
N ASN A 69 12.04 19.54 -5.63
CA ASN A 69 11.06 20.64 -5.60
C ASN A 69 9.60 20.17 -5.59
N GLY A 70 9.34 18.86 -5.57
CA GLY A 70 7.99 18.29 -5.66
C GLY A 70 7.41 18.23 -7.08
N GLY A 71 8.15 18.69 -8.10
CA GLY A 71 7.79 18.55 -9.50
C GLY A 71 8.17 17.17 -10.08
N MET A 72 7.60 16.84 -11.25
CA MET A 72 7.91 15.60 -11.99
C MET A 72 9.25 15.68 -12.75
N ALA A 73 9.53 16.88 -13.24
CA ALA A 73 10.79 17.30 -13.84
C ALA A 73 12.01 16.92 -12.98
N GLY A 74 12.85 16.00 -13.47
CA GLY A 74 14.05 15.54 -12.75
C GLY A 74 13.77 14.58 -11.58
N ALA A 75 12.58 13.99 -11.52
CA ALA A 75 12.21 13.07 -10.45
C ALA A 75 12.67 11.63 -10.70
N ASP A 76 12.99 10.94 -9.61
CA ASP A 76 13.05 9.47 -9.59
C ASP A 76 11.64 8.94 -9.34
N ILE A 77 11.09 8.24 -10.33
CA ILE A 77 9.68 7.83 -10.37
C ILE A 77 9.57 6.31 -10.35
N ILE A 78 8.70 5.83 -9.48
CA ILE A 78 8.21 4.46 -9.47
C ILE A 78 6.79 4.48 -10.02
N MET A 79 6.53 3.64 -11.02
CA MET A 79 5.22 3.42 -11.59
C MET A 79 4.75 2.00 -11.32
N GLY A 80 3.46 1.83 -11.09
CA GLY A 80 2.85 0.51 -10.94
C GLY A 80 1.37 0.56 -11.21
N GLY A 81 0.77 -0.59 -11.47
CA GLY A 81 -0.65 -0.64 -11.80
C GLY A 81 -1.13 -2.04 -12.11
N LEU A 82 -2.37 -2.11 -12.58
CA LEU A 82 -2.99 -3.34 -13.05
C LEU A 82 -2.94 -3.38 -14.58
N GLY A 83 -2.20 -4.33 -15.13
CA GLY A 83 -2.15 -4.61 -16.56
C GLY A 83 -2.95 -5.87 -16.92
N PRO A 84 -3.05 -6.21 -18.23
CA PRO A 84 -3.74 -7.42 -18.68
C PRO A 84 -3.22 -8.71 -18.04
N SER A 85 -1.94 -8.72 -17.64
CA SER A 85 -1.23 -9.85 -17.06
C SER A 85 -1.25 -9.87 -15.52
N GLY A 86 -1.91 -8.90 -14.88
CA GLY A 86 -1.86 -8.67 -13.44
C GLY A 86 -1.07 -7.43 -13.03
N ILE A 87 -0.62 -7.40 -11.78
CA ILE A 87 0.08 -6.25 -11.19
C ILE A 87 1.48 -6.11 -11.82
N TYR A 88 1.86 -4.90 -12.20
CA TYR A 88 3.21 -4.58 -12.68
C TYR A 88 3.83 -3.42 -11.89
N PHE A 89 5.16 -3.32 -11.93
CA PHE A 89 5.91 -2.17 -11.44
C PHE A 89 7.12 -1.87 -12.34
N ALA A 90 7.51 -0.60 -12.41
CA ALA A 90 8.67 -0.11 -13.16
C ALA A 90 9.31 1.08 -12.44
N VAL A 91 10.62 1.27 -12.62
CA VAL A 91 11.37 2.42 -12.10
C VAL A 91 11.89 3.22 -13.29
N SER A 92 11.81 4.55 -13.22
CA SER A 92 12.25 5.46 -14.27
C SER A 92 12.83 6.75 -13.66
N HIS A 93 13.85 7.31 -14.29
CA HIS A 93 14.36 8.63 -13.98
C HIS A 93 13.85 9.60 -15.06
N TYR A 94 13.08 10.62 -14.66
CA TYR A 94 12.46 11.55 -15.60
C TYR A 94 13.39 12.73 -15.90
N HIS A 95 14.15 12.65 -16.98
CA HIS A 95 14.99 13.73 -17.46
C HIS A 95 14.19 14.73 -18.32
N ILE A 96 14.50 16.02 -18.18
CA ILE A 96 13.99 17.08 -19.07
C ILE A 96 15.15 17.49 -19.97
N GLU A 97 14.92 17.52 -21.29
CA GLU A 97 15.85 18.12 -22.26
C GLU A 97 15.90 19.65 -22.12
#